data_AF-A0A1B6CWV1-F1
#
_entry.id   AF-A0A1B6CWV1-F1
#
_cell.length_a   1.000
_cell.length_b   1.000
_cell.length_c   1.000
_cell.angle_alpha   90.00
_cell.angle_beta   90.00
_cell.angle_gamma   90.00
#
_symmetry.space_group_name_H-M   'P 1'
#
loop_
_entity.id
_entity.type
_entity.pdbx_description
1 polymer ?
#
loop_
_entity_poly.entity_id
_entity_poly.type
_entity_poly.pdbx_seq_one_letter_code
_entity_poly.pdbx_strand_id
1 'polypeptide(L)'
;MMKINYFLLFLIGSVTAQYNTDLSNKASSNEGNDDLYTDIFFLQPEQVHLSFGESVSDIVVTWTTWNATDSVVEYGIGGLVLRADGKTTLFIDGGKKKRQQFIHRVTLSNLLPKQRYVYHCGSDMG
;
A
#
# COMPACT_ATOMS: atom_id res chain seq x y z
N MET A 1 -17.21 -20.98 24.78
CA MET A 1 -16.06 -21.02 23.85
C MET A 1 -16.43 -20.22 22.61
N MET A 2 -16.12 -18.92 22.60
CA MET A 2 -16.62 -17.96 21.62
C MET A 2 -15.70 -17.98 20.39
N LYS A 3 -16.21 -18.47 19.25
CA LYS A 3 -15.51 -18.40 17.97
C LYS A 3 -15.85 -17.06 17.31
N ILE A 4 -14.89 -16.13 17.30
CA ILE A 4 -15.00 -14.88 16.56
C ILE A 4 -14.56 -15.17 15.13
N ASN A 5 -15.52 -15.23 14.21
CA ASN A 5 -15.29 -15.32 12.77
C ASN A 5 -14.96 -13.91 12.25
N TYR A 6 -13.70 -13.67 11.89
CA TYR A 6 -13.34 -12.49 11.09
C TYR A 6 -13.73 -12.74 9.63
N PHE A 7 -14.93 -12.29 9.25
CA PHE A 7 -15.34 -12.25 7.85
C PHE A 7 -14.75 -10.97 7.23
N LEU A 8 -13.55 -11.10 6.64
CA LEU A 8 -12.88 -10.02 5.94
C LEU A 8 -13.57 -9.83 4.57
N LEU A 9 -14.50 -8.87 4.50
CA LEU A 9 -15.22 -8.54 3.27
C LEU A 9 -14.32 -7.67 2.37
N PHE A 10 -13.55 -8.29 1.49
CA PHE A 10 -12.92 -7.56 0.38
C PHE A 10 -13.99 -7.23 -0.67
N LEU A 11 -14.56 -6.03 -0.59
CA LEU A 11 -15.32 -5.43 -1.68
C LEU A 11 -14.34 -5.02 -2.78
N ILE A 12 -14.02 -5.96 -3.68
CA ILE A 12 -13.44 -5.64 -4.99
C ILE A 12 -14.55 -5.06 -5.87
N GLY A 13 -14.71 -3.75 -5.81
CA GLY A 13 -15.34 -3.01 -6.90
C GLY A 13 -14.35 -3.00 -8.07
N SER A 14 -14.52 -3.91 -9.03
CA SER A 14 -13.80 -3.82 -10.30
C SER A 14 -14.34 -2.62 -11.09
N VAL A 15 -13.68 -1.46 -10.98
CA VAL A 15 -13.79 -0.44 -12.03
C VAL A 15 -13.00 -0.97 -13.22
N THR A 16 -13.69 -1.48 -14.22
CA THR A 16 -13.08 -1.70 -15.53
C THR A 16 -12.91 -0.33 -16.19
N ALA A 17 -11.75 0.29 -16.04
CA ALA A 17 -11.36 1.36 -16.94
C ALA A 17 -11.12 0.74 -18.33
N GLN A 18 -12.04 0.96 -19.27
CA GLN A 18 -11.78 0.69 -20.68
C GLN A 18 -10.75 1.71 -21.15
N TYR A 19 -9.50 1.28 -21.31
CA TYR A 19 -8.50 2.06 -22.02
C TYR A 19 -8.71 1.86 -23.53
N ASN A 20 -8.97 2.96 -24.25
CA ASN A 20 -8.98 2.98 -25.70
C ASN A 20 -7.57 2.68 -26.23
N THR A 21 -7.42 1.63 -27.02
CA THR A 21 -6.17 1.32 -27.74
C THR A 21 -6.07 2.16 -29.00
N ASP A 22 -5.94 3.48 -28.86
CA ASP A 22 -5.66 4.37 -30.01
C ASP A 22 -4.51 5.31 -29.65
N LEU A 23 -3.31 4.73 -29.59
CA LEU A 23 -2.04 5.46 -29.65
C LEU A 23 -0.93 4.54 -30.20
N SER A 24 -1.25 3.69 -31.18
CA SER A 24 -0.23 3.18 -32.11
C SER A 24 -0.27 4.08 -33.35
N ASN A 25 0.60 5.09 -33.36
CA ASN A 25 1.19 5.75 -34.54
C ASN A 25 1.62 7.19 -34.20
N LYS A 26 2.75 7.37 -33.48
CA LYS A 26 3.83 8.27 -33.94
C LYS A 26 5.07 8.21 -33.04
N ALA A 27 6.21 8.18 -33.72
CA ALA A 27 7.55 8.58 -33.29
C ALA A 27 8.39 7.58 -32.47
N SER A 28 9.42 7.11 -33.19
CA SER A 28 10.59 6.35 -32.78
C SER A 28 11.50 7.11 -31.80
N SER A 29 12.26 6.32 -31.04
CA SER A 29 13.50 6.58 -30.29
C SER A 29 13.43 7.38 -28.98
N ASN A 30 13.31 6.65 -27.86
CA ASN A 30 14.09 6.85 -26.61
C ASN A 30 13.86 5.65 -25.65
N GLU A 31 14.58 4.54 -25.85
CA GLU A 31 14.46 3.29 -25.08
C GLU A 31 15.12 3.32 -23.68
N GLY A 32 15.09 4.47 -22.97
CA GLY A 32 15.78 4.61 -21.68
C GLY A 32 14.95 5.17 -20.52
N ASN A 33 13.73 5.66 -20.78
CA ASN A 33 12.92 6.37 -19.78
C ASN A 33 11.59 5.68 -19.42
N ASP A 34 11.18 4.67 -20.17
CA ASP A 34 9.90 3.97 -19.97
C ASP A 34 9.98 2.95 -18.82
N ASP A 35 11.12 2.28 -18.67
CA ASP A 35 11.37 1.29 -17.61
C ASP A 35 11.40 1.94 -16.21
N LEU A 36 11.96 3.16 -16.08
CA LEU A 36 11.98 3.88 -14.81
C LEU A 36 10.58 4.37 -14.42
N TYR A 37 9.81 4.84 -15.39
CA TYR A 37 8.45 5.35 -15.14
C TYR A 37 7.48 4.23 -14.76
N THR A 38 7.63 3.06 -15.39
CA THR A 38 6.85 1.87 -15.05
C THR A 38 7.22 1.34 -13.67
N ASP A 39 8.50 1.38 -13.27
CA ASP A 39 8.95 0.96 -11.95
C ASP A 39 8.35 1.84 -10.83
N ILE A 40 8.40 3.17 -10.97
CA ILE A 40 7.85 4.11 -9.97
C ILE A 40 6.35 3.90 -9.75
N PHE A 41 5.60 3.57 -10.80
CA PHE A 41 4.17 3.28 -10.69
C PHE A 41 3.90 2.06 -9.79
N PHE A 42 4.74 1.03 -9.85
CA PHE A 42 4.57 -0.21 -9.09
C PHE A 42 5.03 -0.14 -7.62
N LEU A 43 5.70 0.96 -7.25
CA LEU A 43 6.12 1.25 -5.87
C LEU A 43 5.03 1.97 -5.06
N GLN A 44 4.04 2.57 -5.73
CA GLN A 44 2.98 3.33 -5.08
C GLN A 44 2.10 2.43 -4.17
N PRO A 45 1.77 2.89 -2.95
CA PRO A 45 0.84 2.20 -2.07
C PRO A 45 -0.56 2.01 -2.67
N GLU A 46 -1.05 0.77 -2.64
CA GLU A 46 -2.41 0.40 -3.00
C GLU A 46 -3.13 -0.26 -1.81
N GLN A 47 -4.46 -0.33 -1.88
CA GLN A 47 -5.30 -1.08 -0.94
C GLN A 47 -5.08 -0.73 0.54
N VAL A 48 -4.82 0.55 0.83
CA VAL A 48 -4.54 1.04 2.18
C VAL A 48 -5.69 0.73 3.14
N HIS A 49 -5.36 0.14 4.28
CA HIS A 49 -6.29 -0.24 5.35
C HIS A 49 -5.71 0.13 6.72
N LEU A 50 -6.59 0.52 7.65
CA LEU A 50 -6.27 0.78 9.05
C LEU A 50 -6.99 -0.20 9.96
N SER A 51 -6.27 -0.80 10.90
CA SER A 51 -6.84 -1.66 11.94
C SER A 51 -6.29 -1.31 13.32
N PHE A 52 -6.97 -1.73 14.39
CA PHE A 52 -6.36 -1.68 15.73
C PHE A 52 -5.18 -2.64 15.83
N GLY A 53 -4.18 -2.25 16.62
CA GLY A 53 -3.04 -3.08 16.98
C GLY A 53 -3.29 -3.91 18.24
N GLU A 54 -2.25 -4.11 19.04
CA GLU A 54 -2.34 -4.87 20.30
C GLU A 54 -3.18 -4.14 21.36
N SER A 55 -3.14 -2.81 21.37
CA SER A 55 -3.99 -1.97 22.20
C SER A 55 -4.90 -1.05 21.37
N VAL A 56 -5.91 -0.47 22.03
CA VAL A 56 -6.80 0.55 21.44
C VAL A 56 -6.07 1.86 21.10
N SER A 57 -4.86 2.04 21.62
CA SER A 57 -3.99 3.18 21.32
C SER A 57 -3.03 2.88 20.17
N ASP A 58 -3.08 1.68 19.59
CA ASP A 58 -2.23 1.29 18.47
C ASP A 58 -3.06 1.17 17.20
N ILE A 59 -2.54 1.71 16.10
CA ILE A 59 -3.12 1.54 14.77
C ILE A 59 -2.08 0.88 13.87
N VAL A 60 -2.49 -0.18 13.17
CA VAL A 60 -1.68 -0.84 12.15
C VAL A 60 -2.13 -0.32 10.79
N VAL A 61 -1.20 0.33 10.08
CA VAL A 61 -1.37 0.74 8.69
C VAL A 61 -0.89 -0.40 7.80
N THR A 62 -1.76 -0.87 6.91
CA THR A 62 -1.45 -1.93 5.96
C THR A 62 -1.69 -1.45 4.54
N TRP A 63 -0.78 -1.74 3.63
CA TRP A 63 -0.94 -1.48 2.19
C TRP A 63 -0.21 -2.53 1.37
N THR A 64 -0.41 -2.50 0.06
CA THR A 64 0.30 -3.35 -0.88
C THR A 64 1.06 -2.56 -1.93
N THR A 65 2.13 -3.13 -2.44
CA THR A 65 2.85 -2.64 -3.63
C THR A 65 3.14 -3.81 -4.57
N TRP A 66 3.41 -3.52 -5.83
CA TRP A 66 3.74 -4.52 -6.84
C TRP A 66 5.24 -4.83 -6.85
N ASN A 67 6.08 -3.86 -6.48
CA ASN A 67 7.53 -4.00 -6.36
C ASN A 67 8.01 -3.86 -4.92
N ALA A 68 9.15 -4.48 -4.60
CA ALA A 68 9.68 -4.45 -3.24
C ALA A 68 10.11 -3.03 -2.87
N THR A 69 9.63 -2.55 -1.72
CA THR A 69 10.02 -1.26 -1.17
C THR A 69 9.99 -1.26 0.35
N ASP A 70 10.50 -0.20 0.96
CA ASP A 70 10.48 0.01 2.40
C ASP A 70 9.05 0.18 2.92
N SER A 71 8.86 -0.13 4.21
CA SER A 71 7.57 0.00 4.89
C SER A 71 7.63 1.16 5.86
N VAL A 72 7.27 2.36 5.41
CA VAL A 72 7.34 3.57 6.22
C VAL A 72 5.97 4.20 6.37
N VAL A 73 5.66 4.69 7.57
CA VAL A 73 4.56 5.63 7.79
C VAL A 73 5.06 6.87 8.50
N GLU A 74 4.83 8.01 7.87
CA GLU A 74 4.95 9.32 8.50
C GLU A 74 3.58 9.74 9.02
N TYR A 75 3.52 10.32 10.21
CA TYR A 75 2.25 10.65 10.85
C TYR A 75 2.38 11.74 11.92
N GLY A 76 1.23 12.24 12.39
CA GLY A 76 1.21 13.18 13.51
C GLY A 76 -0.09 13.99 13.60
N ILE A 77 -0.14 14.87 14.60
CA ILE A 77 -1.27 15.78 14.82
C ILE A 77 -0.91 17.13 14.20
N GLY A 78 -1.71 17.59 13.25
CA GLY A 78 -1.45 18.86 12.56
C GLY A 78 -0.28 18.82 11.55
N GLY A 79 0.33 17.66 11.32
CA GLY A 79 1.41 17.47 10.35
C GLY A 79 2.08 16.08 10.47
N LEU A 80 2.97 15.79 9.53
CA LEU A 80 3.77 14.54 9.48
C LEU A 80 5.10 14.78 10.20
N VAL A 81 5.10 14.64 11.53
CA VAL A 81 6.25 14.96 12.40
C VAL A 81 6.85 13.74 13.09
N LEU A 82 6.18 12.60 13.00
CA LEU A 82 6.62 11.30 13.48
C LEU A 82 6.82 10.37 12.29
N ARG A 83 7.70 9.38 12.45
CA ARG A 83 7.96 8.32 11.48
C ARG A 83 7.99 6.98 12.20
N ALA A 84 7.40 5.96 11.59
CA ALA A 84 7.43 4.59 12.04
C ALA A 84 7.81 3.68 10.88
N ASP A 85 8.73 2.76 11.14
CA ASP A 85 9.13 1.71 10.20
C ASP A 85 8.38 0.42 10.53
N GLY A 86 8.13 -0.38 9.50
CA GLY A 86 7.41 -1.64 9.62
C GLY A 86 8.06 -2.77 8.87
N LYS A 87 7.23 -3.75 8.51
CA LYS A 87 7.69 -4.99 7.88
C LYS A 87 6.88 -5.28 6.62
N THR A 88 7.57 -5.83 5.64
CA THR A 88 7.01 -6.28 4.37
C THR A 88 6.97 -7.80 4.33
N THR A 89 5.89 -8.37 3.80
CA THR A 89 5.77 -9.81 3.51
C THR A 89 5.40 -10.02 2.05
N LEU A 90 6.16 -10.85 1.33
CA LEU A 90 5.83 -11.24 -0.05
C LEU A 90 4.66 -12.23 -0.05
N PHE A 91 3.66 -11.93 -0.86
CA PHE A 91 2.54 -12.80 -1.16
C PHE A 91 2.59 -13.22 -2.63
N ILE A 92 2.47 -14.52 -2.87
CA ILE A 92 2.39 -15.10 -4.21
C ILE A 92 1.01 -15.75 -4.37
N ASP A 93 0.26 -15.33 -5.38
CA ASP A 93 -1.08 -15.86 -5.58
C ASP A 93 -1.09 -17.34 -6.02
N GLY A 94 -2.23 -17.99 -5.79
CA GLY A 94 -2.44 -19.38 -6.21
C GLY A 94 -2.62 -19.57 -7.71
N GLY A 95 -2.73 -18.48 -8.48
CA GLY A 95 -3.05 -18.51 -9.90
C GLY A 95 -1.92 -19.07 -10.77
N LYS A 96 -2.23 -19.36 -12.04
CA LYS A 96 -1.23 -19.84 -13.02
C LYS A 96 -0.09 -18.84 -13.23
N LYS A 97 -0.39 -17.54 -13.12
CA LYS A 97 0.57 -16.45 -13.31
C LYS A 97 1.45 -16.17 -12.07
N LYS A 98 1.15 -16.76 -10.91
CA LYS A 98 1.92 -16.57 -9.66
C LYS A 98 2.24 -15.11 -9.38
N ARG A 99 1.22 -14.25 -9.41
CA ARG A 99 1.42 -12.81 -9.22
C ARG A 99 1.97 -12.56 -7.83
N GLN A 100 2.92 -11.64 -7.77
CA GLN A 100 3.61 -11.24 -6.56
C GLN A 100 3.06 -9.90 -6.09
N GLN A 101 2.84 -9.78 -4.79
CA GLN A 101 2.49 -8.52 -4.13
C GLN A 101 3.23 -8.45 -2.81
N PHE A 102 3.68 -7.25 -2.43
CA PHE A 102 4.35 -7.00 -1.17
C PHE A 102 3.33 -6.39 -0.22
N ILE A 103 3.09 -7.04 0.92
CA ILE A 103 2.15 -6.56 1.94
C ILE A 103 2.96 -5.89 3.05
N HIS A 104 2.75 -4.60 3.23
CA HIS A 104 3.44 -3.76 4.21
C HIS A 104 2.56 -3.61 5.45
N ARG A 105 3.17 -3.67 6.64
CA ARG A 105 2.50 -3.42 7.92
C ARG A 105 3.37 -2.57 8.83
N VAL A 106 2.85 -1.42 9.24
CA VAL A 106 3.51 -0.50 10.16
C VAL A 106 2.58 -0.24 11.34
N THR A 107 3.09 -0.36 12.57
CA THR A 107 2.33 -0.08 13.79
C THR A 107 2.65 1.32 14.29
N LEU A 108 1.62 2.17 14.38
CA LEU A 108 1.67 3.46 15.05
C LEU A 108 1.24 3.26 16.50
N SER A 109 2.21 3.19 17.41
CA SER A 109 1.94 2.86 18.81
C SER A 109 1.69 4.08 19.69
N ASN A 110 1.00 3.84 20.81
CA ASN A 110 0.81 4.83 21.88
C ASN A 110 0.15 6.15 21.43
N LEU A 111 -0.80 6.07 20.49
CA LEU A 111 -1.55 7.23 20.03
C LEU A 111 -2.44 7.78 21.15
N LEU A 112 -2.58 9.10 21.17
CA LEU A 112 -3.48 9.76 22.10
C LEU A 112 -4.94 9.52 21.68
N PRO A 113 -5.82 9.11 22.61
CA PRO A 113 -7.21 8.90 22.31
C PRO A 113 -7.91 10.22 21.94
N LYS A 114 -8.96 10.13 21.12
CA LYS A 114 -9.79 11.28 20.68
C LYS A 114 -9.01 12.35 19.90
N GLN A 115 -7.86 12.00 19.35
CA GLN A 115 -7.06 12.88 18.52
C GLN A 115 -7.13 12.48 17.04
N ARG A 116 -7.06 13.48 16.17
CA ARG A 116 -7.01 13.27 14.72
C ARG A 116 -5.56 13.29 14.26
N TYR A 117 -5.09 12.15 13.79
CA TYR A 117 -3.79 12.00 13.15
C TYR A 117 -3.94 12.07 11.63
N VAL A 118 -2.97 12.72 10.97
CA VAL A 118 -2.73 12.56 9.55
C VAL A 118 -1.61 11.54 9.36
N TYR A 119 -1.62 10.81 8.25
CA TYR A 119 -0.60 9.81 7.94
C TYR A 119 -0.30 9.78 6.44
N HIS A 120 0.91 9.34 6.12
CA HIS A 120 1.41 9.10 4.78
C HIS A 120 2.21 7.79 4.83
N CYS A 121 1.74 6.77 4.12
CA CYS A 121 2.42 5.47 4.02
C CYS A 121 3.14 5.36 2.68
N GLY A 122 4.22 4.58 2.64
CA GLY A 122 4.96 4.29 1.43
C GLY A 122 6.45 4.13 1.71
N SER A 123 7.25 4.68 0.81
CA SER A 123 8.71 4.65 0.79
C SER A 123 9.27 5.93 0.15
N ASP A 124 10.60 6.10 0.17
CA ASP A 124 11.25 7.24 -0.46
C ASP A 124 11.10 7.23 -2.00
N MET A 125 10.68 6.11 -2.62
CA MET A 125 10.51 5.94 -4.07
C MET A 125 9.04 5.81 -4.52
N GLY A 126 8.09 5.83 -3.58
CA GLY A 126 6.67 5.58 -3.83
C GLY A 126 5.91 5.30 -2.55
#